data_AF-A0A0C3GKM9-F1
#
_entry.id   AF-A0A0C3GKM9-F1
#
_cell.length_a   1.000
_cell.length_b   1.000
_cell.length_c   1.000
_cell.angle_alpha   90.00
_cell.angle_beta   90.00
_cell.angle_gamma   90.00
#
_symmetry.space_group_name_H-M   'P 1'
#
loop_
_entity.id
_entity.type
_entity.pdbx_description
1 polymer ?
#
loop_
_entity_poly.entity_id
_entity_poly.type
_entity_poly.pdbx_seq_one_letter_code
_entity_poly.pdbx_strand_id
1 'polypeptide(L)'
;RLNKENIPSRAYIAFKNEEQLASFSQGYDGNESIAVVEFAPYQKIPTEKKKADARSGTIDKDEDYLSFLESLNTKANVPGENGEPASLESLSTYYTILIT
;
A
#
# COMPACT_ATOMS: atom_id res chain seq x y z
N ARG A 1 -6.76 -40.43 -2.98
CA ARG A 1 -5.98 -39.45 -2.20
C ARG A 1 -6.91 -38.90 -1.13
N LEU A 2 -6.74 -39.34 0.12
CA LEU A 2 -7.65 -39.09 1.23
C LEU A 2 -7.28 -37.76 1.91
N ASN A 3 -8.30 -36.94 2.19
CA ASN A 3 -8.29 -35.69 2.97
C ASN A 3 -7.09 -34.76 2.80
N LYS A 4 -7.23 -33.83 1.84
CA LYS A 4 -6.60 -32.53 1.98
C LYS A 4 -7.43 -31.80 3.04
N GLU A 5 -7.03 -31.93 4.30
CA GLU A 5 -7.64 -31.20 5.42
C GLU A 5 -7.86 -29.75 4.99
N ASN A 6 -9.06 -29.21 5.22
CA ASN A 6 -9.33 -27.80 4.98
C ASN A 6 -8.57 -26.99 6.03
N ILE A 7 -7.29 -26.71 5.75
CA ILE A 7 -6.46 -25.89 6.62
C ILE A 7 -6.95 -24.45 6.45
N PRO A 8 -7.51 -23.82 7.50
CA PRO A 8 -7.95 -22.44 7.41
C PRO A 8 -6.75 -21.56 7.05
N SER A 9 -6.90 -20.80 5.96
CA SER A 9 -5.86 -19.90 5.49
C SER A 9 -5.96 -18.58 6.24
N ARG A 10 -4.83 -18.08 6.71
CA ARG A 10 -4.77 -16.82 7.47
C ARG A 10 -4.05 -15.76 6.65
N ALA A 11 -4.63 -14.56 6.56
CA ALA A 11 -4.03 -13.42 5.90
C ALA A 11 -4.07 -12.17 6.79
N TYR A 12 -3.02 -11.34 6.71
CA TYR A 12 -2.96 -10.05 7.38
C TYR A 12 -3.02 -8.93 6.34
N ILE A 13 -3.94 -7.99 6.53
CA ILE A 13 -4.11 -6.83 5.63
C ILE A 13 -3.93 -5.56 6.44
N ALA A 14 -3.03 -4.70 5.96
CA ALA A 14 -2.78 -3.39 6.55
C ALA A 14 -3.49 -2.29 5.76
N PHE A 15 -4.36 -1.53 6.42
CA PHE A 15 -5.08 -0.39 5.83
C PHE A 15 -4.40 0.93 6.16
N LYS A 16 -4.31 1.82 5.16
CA LYS A 16 -3.72 3.17 5.31
C LYS A 16 -4.61 4.12 6.10
N ASN A 17 -5.92 3.89 6.10
CA ASN A 17 -6.89 4.72 6.80
C ASN A 17 -8.03 3.87 7.36
N GLU A 18 -8.76 4.43 8.33
CA GLU A 18 -9.86 3.76 9.02
C GLU A 18 -11.09 3.58 8.13
N GLU A 19 -11.32 4.48 7.19
CA GLU A 19 -12.46 4.42 6.28
C GLU A 19 -12.40 3.20 5.36
N GLN A 20 -11.21 2.86 4.84
CA GLN A 20 -10.99 1.64 4.05
C GLN A 20 -11.16 0.39 4.89
N LEU A 21 -10.69 0.41 6.15
CA LEU A 21 -10.92 -0.69 7.09
C LEU A 21 -12.42 -0.90 7.32
N ALA A 22 -13.16 0.16 7.64
CA ALA A 22 -14.58 0.10 7.92
C ALA A 22 -15.35 -0.45 6.71
N SER A 23 -15.08 0.10 5.53
CA SER A 23 -15.68 -0.35 4.27
C SER A 23 -15.39 -1.81 3.98
N PHE A 24 -14.15 -2.26 4.21
CA PHE A 24 -13.76 -3.67 4.03
C PHE A 24 -14.46 -4.58 5.04
N SER A 25 -14.47 -4.22 6.32
CA SER A 25 -15.04 -5.04 7.39
C SER A 25 -16.55 -5.24 7.26
N GLN A 26 -17.26 -4.26 6.67
CA GLN A 26 -18.70 -4.33 6.44
C GLN A 26 -19.05 -5.07 5.15
N GLY A 27 -18.19 -4.97 4.13
CA GLY A 27 -18.46 -5.51 2.80
C GLY A 27 -17.93 -6.92 2.54
N TYR A 28 -16.97 -7.40 3.33
CA TYR A 28 -16.35 -8.71 3.13
C TYR A 28 -17.07 -9.81 3.91
N ASP A 29 -17.78 -10.68 3.19
CA ASP A 29 -18.52 -11.84 3.73
C ASP A 29 -17.83 -13.19 3.45
N GLY A 30 -16.77 -13.19 2.64
CA GLY A 30 -16.05 -14.39 2.21
C GLY A 30 -16.73 -15.07 1.01
N ASN A 31 -16.01 -15.21 -0.12
CA ASN A 31 -16.61 -15.70 -1.36
C ASN A 31 -17.14 -17.16 -1.28
N GLU A 32 -16.30 -18.09 -0.81
CA GLU A 32 -16.61 -19.54 -0.82
C GLU A 32 -16.45 -20.19 0.57
N SER A 33 -16.01 -19.42 1.55
CA SER A 33 -15.75 -19.87 2.92
C SER A 33 -16.08 -18.75 3.88
N ILE A 34 -16.63 -19.12 5.05
CA ILE A 34 -16.89 -18.17 6.13
C ILE A 34 -15.55 -17.53 6.49
N ALA A 35 -15.45 -16.22 6.31
CA ALA A 35 -14.27 -15.47 6.67
C ALA A 35 -14.51 -14.68 7.96
N VAL A 36 -13.58 -14.78 8.91
CA VAL A 36 -13.63 -13.99 10.14
C VAL A 36 -12.64 -12.84 10.03
N VAL A 37 -13.15 -11.61 10.14
CA VAL A 37 -12.33 -10.39 10.20
C VAL A 37 -12.16 -9.98 11.65
N GLU A 38 -10.93 -10.05 12.16
CA GLU A 38 -10.58 -9.62 13.50
C GLU A 38 -9.32 -8.76 13.51
N PHE A 39 -9.06 -8.01 14.58
CA PHE A 39 -7.79 -7.28 14.70
C PHE A 39 -6.62 -8.25 14.82
N ALA A 40 -5.53 -7.96 14.10
CA ALA A 40 -4.33 -8.76 14.21
C ALA A 40 -3.81 -8.77 15.66
N PRO A 41 -3.43 -9.94 16.21
CA PRO A 41 -2.85 -10.04 17.56
C PRO A 41 -1.56 -9.23 17.71
N TYR A 42 -0.83 -9.03 16.60
CA TYR A 42 0.38 -8.23 16.54
C TYR A 42 0.23 -7.13 15.50
N GLN A 43 0.16 -5.89 15.98
CA GLN A 43 -0.09 -4.70 15.14
C GLN A 43 1.18 -4.07 14.57
N LYS A 44 2.38 -4.54 14.95
CA LYS A 44 3.61 -3.94 14.42
C LYS A 44 3.88 -4.50 13.03
N ILE A 45 3.81 -3.63 12.05
CA ILE A 45 4.25 -3.92 10.69
C ILE A 45 5.78 -3.80 10.65
N PRO A 46 6.49 -4.75 10.02
CA PRO A 46 7.90 -4.59 9.74
C PRO A 46 8.11 -3.29 8.95
N THR A 47 8.65 -2.26 9.59
CA THR A 47 9.12 -1.07 8.88
C THR A 47 10.21 -1.51 7.92
N GLU A 48 9.96 -1.37 6.62
CA GLU A 48 11.00 -1.50 5.62
C GLU A 48 12.03 -0.39 5.88
N LYS A 49 13.11 -0.72 6.61
CA LYS A 49 14.33 0.07 6.58
C LYS A 49 14.94 -0.11 5.20
N LYS A 50 14.34 0.52 4.19
CA LYS A 50 14.94 0.62 2.86
C LYS A 50 16.25 1.37 3.07
N LYS A 51 17.37 0.72 2.78
CA LYS A 51 18.63 1.44 2.56
C LYS A 51 18.30 2.46 1.48
N ALA A 52 18.45 3.74 1.80
CA ALA A 52 18.27 4.80 0.81
C ALA A 52 19.23 4.52 -0.35
N ASP A 53 18.70 4.45 -1.57
CA ASP A 53 19.54 4.30 -2.75
C ASP A 53 20.42 5.56 -2.84
N ALA A 54 21.74 5.38 -3.00
CA ALA A 54 22.68 6.49 -3.15
C ALA A 54 22.39 7.35 -4.39
N ARG A 55 21.64 6.81 -5.35
CA ARG A 55 21.16 7.49 -6.57
C ARG A 55 19.72 7.97 -6.46
N SER A 56 19.07 7.82 -5.30
CA SER A 56 17.74 8.41 -5.10
C SER A 56 17.82 9.94 -5.18
N GLY A 57 16.86 10.58 -5.85
CA GLY A 57 16.84 12.04 -6.01
C GLY A 57 17.85 12.61 -7.03
N THR A 58 18.46 11.78 -7.88
CA THR A 58 19.36 12.28 -8.94
C THR A 58 18.63 12.54 -10.27
N ILE A 59 17.36 12.14 -10.38
CA ILE A 59 16.57 12.34 -11.62
C ILE A 59 16.45 13.82 -12.01
N ASP A 60 16.38 14.73 -11.03
CA ASP A 60 16.29 16.17 -11.28
C ASP A 60 17.54 16.78 -11.94
N LYS A 61 18.64 16.03 -11.96
CA LYS A 61 19.91 16.41 -12.62
C LYS A 61 20.13 15.67 -13.93
N ASP A 62 19.23 14.77 -14.30
CA ASP A 62 19.33 13.95 -15.50
C ASP A 62 18.96 14.79 -16.73
N GLU A 63 19.85 14.83 -17.74
CA GLU A 63 19.65 15.63 -18.94
C GLU A 63 18.42 15.18 -19.76
N ASP A 64 18.10 13.88 -19.76
CA ASP A 64 16.94 13.35 -20.46
C ASP A 64 15.64 13.75 -19.76
N TYR A 65 15.63 13.75 -18.41
CA TYR A 65 14.48 14.22 -17.63
C TYR A 65 14.23 15.72 -17.80
N LEU A 66 15.30 16.52 -17.78
CA LEU A 66 15.21 17.97 -18.03
C LEU A 66 14.71 18.27 -19.45
N SER A 67 15.20 17.55 -20.45
CA SER A 67 14.74 17.67 -21.84
C SER A 67 13.27 17.27 -21.98
N PHE A 68 12.82 16.26 -21.24
CA PHE A 68 11.42 15.86 -21.17
C PHE A 68 10.55 16.96 -20.55
N LEU A 69 10.97 17.56 -19.43
CA LEU A 69 10.24 18.67 -18.81
C LEU A 69 10.15 19.90 -19.74
N GLU A 70 11.22 20.22 -20.46
CA GLU A 70 11.18 21.28 -21.48
C GLU A 70 10.23 20.92 -22.63
N SER A 71 10.21 19.66 -23.05
CA SER A 71 9.26 19.15 -24.05
C SER A 71 7.80 19.21 -23.57
N LEU A 72 7.56 19.06 -22.26
CA LEU A 72 6.24 19.24 -21.65
C LEU A 72 5.89 20.72 -21.55
N ASN A 73 6.80 21.60 -21.15
CA ASN A 73 6.55 23.04 -21.07
C ASN A 73 6.26 23.64 -22.46
N THR A 74 6.89 23.10 -23.50
CA THR A 74 6.60 23.46 -24.90
C THR A 74 5.30 22.83 -25.44
N LYS A 75 4.70 21.84 -24.76
CA LYS A 75 3.50 21.10 -25.21
C LYS A 75 2.29 21.13 -24.27
N ALA A 76 2.39 21.64 -23.04
CA ALA A 76 1.34 21.47 -22.04
C ALA A 76 0.66 22.79 -21.67
N ASN A 77 -0.43 23.06 -22.37
CA ASN A 77 -1.65 23.48 -21.69
C ASN A 77 -2.38 22.20 -21.23
N VAL A 78 -1.94 21.59 -20.12
CA VAL A 78 -2.78 20.73 -19.25
C VAL A 78 -2.12 20.57 -17.87
N PRO A 79 -2.84 20.81 -16.76
CA PRO A 79 -2.26 20.82 -15.42
C PRO A 79 -2.34 19.46 -14.71
N GLY A 80 -1.20 19.08 -14.12
CA GLY A 80 -1.11 18.67 -12.72
C GLY A 80 -1.45 17.22 -12.37
N GLU A 81 -0.46 16.52 -11.81
CA GLU A 81 -0.66 15.63 -10.67
C GLU A 81 0.68 15.51 -9.91
N ASN A 82 0.85 16.34 -8.87
CA ASN A 82 1.91 16.17 -7.88
C ASN A 82 1.38 15.22 -6.81
N GLY A 83 1.77 13.95 -6.85
CA GLY A 83 1.51 12.99 -5.79
C GLY A 83 2.41 13.26 -4.58
N GLU A 84 1.83 13.72 -3.48
CA GLU A 84 2.49 13.86 -2.18
C GLU A 84 3.10 12.52 -1.72
N PRO A 85 4.37 12.45 -1.31
CA PRO A 85 4.94 11.24 -0.74
C PRO A 85 4.34 11.00 0.66
N ALA A 86 3.71 9.83 0.86
CA ALA A 86 3.15 9.43 2.14
C ALA A 86 4.19 9.60 3.28
N SER A 87 3.85 10.39 4.29
CA SER A 87 4.74 10.74 5.40
C SER A 87 4.99 9.55 6.35
N LEU A 88 6.17 9.52 6.98
CA LEU A 88 6.59 8.45 7.89
C LEU A 88 5.64 8.27 9.10
N GLU A 89 4.96 9.36 9.49
CA GLU A 89 3.93 9.38 10.55
C GLU A 89 2.73 8.48 10.20
N SER A 90 2.32 8.50 8.92
CA SER A 90 1.21 7.68 8.39
C SER A 90 1.52 6.19 8.43
N LEU A 91 2.80 5.79 8.52
CA LEU A 91 3.20 4.39 8.63
C LEU A 91 3.04 3.81 10.04
N SER A 92 2.80 4.65 11.04
CA SER A 92 2.57 4.20 12.43
C SER A 92 1.13 3.77 12.69
N THR A 93 0.18 4.25 11.87
CA THR A 93 -1.26 4.05 12.04
C THR A 93 -1.79 3.16 10.91
N TYR A 94 -1.26 1.94 10.81
CA TYR A 94 -1.88 0.92 10.00
C TYR A 94 -2.83 0.10 10.84
N TYR A 95 -4.08 -0.05 10.39
CA TYR A 95 -5.00 -1.00 10.97
C TYR A 95 -4.76 -2.36 10.33
N THR A 96 -4.28 -3.32 11.12
CA THR A 96 -4.07 -4.68 10.62
C THR A 96 -5.23 -5.57 11.03
N ILE A 97 -5.90 -6.17 10.06
CA ILE A 97 -6.90 -7.23 10.29
C ILE A 97 -6.34 -8.59 9.89
N LEU A 98 -6.73 -9.61 10.65
CA LEU A 98 -6.57 -11.01 10.35
C LEU A 98 -7.87 -11.49 9.68
N ILE A 99 -7.73 -12.13 8.53
CA ILE A 99 -8.78 -12.88 7.85
C ILE A 99 -8.47 -14.36 8.02
N THR A 100 -9.41 -15.11 8.60
CA THR A 100 -9.31 -16.58 8.80
C THR A 100 -10.44 -17.29 8.10
#